data_AF-A0A957YS74-F1
#
_entry.id   AF-A0A957YS74-F1
#
_cell.length_a   1.000
_cell.length_b   1.000
_cell.length_c   1.000
_cell.angle_alpha   90.00
_cell.angle_beta   90.00
_cell.angle_gamma   90.00
#
_symmetry.space_group_name_H-M   'P 1'
#
loop_
_entity.id
_entity.type
_entity.pdbx_description
1 polymer ?
#
loop_
_entity_poly.entity_id
_entity_poly.type
_entity_poly.pdbx_seq_one_letter_code
_entity_poly.pdbx_strand_id
1 'polypeptide(L)'
;MNSMHGIPFERCETVRVGFIGVGGRGHSLLREMVACEGVQVSALADMSAAAVAQAVDTVVAAGQPTPVTFTGANSWRQLLDVELDLVLVATPWTTHTPYAVAAMEAGKHVAVEVPVATTLE
;
A
#
# COMPACT_ATOMS: atom_id res chain seq x y z
N MET A 1 28.16 9.47 -5.38
CA MET A 1 26.87 8.97 -5.90
C MET A 1 26.85 7.49 -5.61
N ASN A 2 26.11 7.06 -4.57
CA ASN A 2 25.92 5.63 -4.34
C ASN A 2 24.87 5.18 -5.34
N SER A 3 25.32 4.49 -6.39
CA SER A 3 24.42 3.92 -7.39
C SER A 3 23.58 2.83 -6.75
N MET A 4 22.28 2.76 -7.10
CA MET A 4 21.44 1.60 -6.75
C MET A 4 21.70 0.39 -7.67
N HIS A 5 22.57 0.55 -8.67
CA HIS A 5 22.94 -0.53 -9.58
C HIS A 5 23.65 -1.65 -8.83
N GLY A 6 23.12 -2.87 -8.94
CA GLY A 6 23.71 -4.06 -8.32
C GLY A 6 23.51 -4.14 -6.81
N ILE A 7 22.67 -3.30 -6.21
CA ILE A 7 22.25 -3.49 -4.81
C ILE A 7 21.32 -4.73 -4.79
N PRO A 8 21.74 -5.85 -4.18
CA PRO A 8 20.90 -7.03 -4.11
C PRO A 8 19.74 -6.76 -3.15
N PHE A 9 18.54 -7.18 -3.53
CA PHE A 9 17.41 -7.29 -2.61
C PHE A 9 17.22 -8.76 -2.26
N GLU A 10 17.01 -9.04 -0.98
CA GLU A 10 16.69 -10.38 -0.54
C GLU A 10 15.36 -10.81 -1.14
N ARG A 11 15.34 -12.00 -1.74
CA ARG A 11 14.11 -12.54 -2.34
C ARG A 11 13.15 -12.88 -1.20
N CYS A 12 11.97 -12.29 -1.23
CA CYS A 12 10.89 -12.66 -0.34
C CYS A 12 9.94 -13.65 -1.04
N GLU A 13 9.64 -14.79 -0.40
CA GLU A 13 8.68 -15.76 -0.95
C GLU A 13 7.24 -15.23 -0.92
N THR A 14 6.90 -14.39 0.07
CA THR A 14 5.60 -13.74 0.19
C THR A 14 5.77 -12.27 0.53
N VAL A 15 5.41 -11.39 -0.40
CA VAL A 15 5.45 -9.94 -0.22
C VAL A 15 4.19 -9.50 0.53
N ARG A 16 4.37 -8.93 1.73
CA ARG A 16 3.28 -8.35 2.53
C ARG A 16 3.02 -6.93 2.06
N VAL A 17 1.84 -6.72 1.47
CA VAL A 17 1.47 -5.45 0.85
C VAL A 17 0.47 -4.71 1.72
N GLY A 18 0.73 -3.42 1.96
CA GLY A 18 -0.21 -2.48 2.55
C GLY A 18 -0.77 -1.51 1.52
N PHE A 19 -2.03 -1.15 1.63
CA PHE A 19 -2.66 -0.14 0.76
C PHE A 19 -3.05 1.10 1.55
N ILE A 20 -2.57 2.26 1.12
CA ILE A 20 -3.06 3.56 1.55
C ILE A 20 -3.91 4.13 0.42
N GLY A 21 -5.22 4.20 0.66
CA GLY A 21 -6.23 4.52 -0.36
C GLY A 21 -6.74 3.25 -1.04
N VAL A 22 -7.98 2.87 -0.72
CA VAL A 22 -8.72 1.77 -1.35
C VAL A 22 -10.09 2.22 -1.89
N GLY A 23 -10.17 3.49 -2.30
CA GLY A 23 -11.23 3.98 -3.19
C GLY A 23 -11.17 3.33 -4.58
N GLY A 24 -11.87 3.88 -5.59
CA GLY A 24 -12.04 3.20 -6.89
C GLY A 24 -10.74 2.71 -7.55
N ARG A 25 -9.69 3.55 -7.60
CA ARG A 25 -8.40 3.16 -8.19
C ARG A 25 -7.64 2.16 -7.32
N GLY A 26 -7.50 2.44 -6.02
CA GLY A 26 -6.85 1.55 -5.07
C GLY A 26 -7.51 0.16 -5.02
N HIS A 27 -8.83 0.10 -5.10
CA HIS A 27 -9.59 -1.15 -5.16
C HIS A 27 -9.38 -1.93 -6.47
N SER A 28 -9.21 -1.22 -7.60
CA SER A 28 -8.85 -1.88 -8.87
C SER A 28 -7.48 -2.53 -8.77
N LEU A 29 -6.49 -1.82 -8.21
CA LEU A 29 -5.15 -2.37 -7.98
C LEU A 29 -5.17 -3.53 -6.97
N LEU A 30 -6.00 -3.43 -5.93
CA LEU A 30 -6.18 -4.48 -4.95
C LEU A 30 -6.59 -5.80 -5.61
N ARG A 31 -7.55 -5.76 -6.54
CA ARG A 31 -8.02 -6.95 -7.28
C ARG A 31 -6.90 -7.60 -8.10
N GLU A 32 -6.03 -6.80 -8.70
CA GLU A 32 -4.86 -7.33 -9.43
C GLU A 32 -3.81 -7.91 -8.47
N MET A 33 -3.56 -7.23 -7.35
CA MET A 33 -2.55 -7.67 -6.37
C MET A 33 -2.95 -8.97 -5.68
N VAL A 34 -4.22 -9.16 -5.30
CA VAL A 34 -4.67 -10.42 -4.68
C VAL A 34 -4.63 -11.61 -5.64
N ALA A 35 -4.58 -11.37 -6.96
CA ALA A 35 -4.45 -12.42 -7.98
C ALA A 35 -2.99 -12.82 -8.24
N CYS A 36 -2.02 -12.08 -7.72
CA CYS A 36 -0.59 -12.37 -7.90
C CYS A 36 -0.12 -13.42 -6.89
N GLU A 37 0.54 -14.48 -7.38
CA GLU A 37 1.18 -15.48 -6.52
C GLU A 37 2.31 -14.84 -5.69
N GLY A 38 2.45 -15.26 -4.43
CA GLY A 38 3.45 -14.70 -3.52
C GLY A 38 3.12 -13.29 -3.01
N VAL A 39 1.88 -12.80 -3.17
CA VAL A 39 1.41 -11.55 -2.57
C VAL A 39 0.41 -11.83 -1.45
N GLN A 40 0.61 -11.19 -0.30
CA GLN A 40 -0.36 -11.16 0.78
C GLN A 40 -0.72 -9.71 1.14
N VAL A 41 -1.98 -9.34 0.92
CA VAL A 41 -2.49 -8.04 1.36
C VAL A 41 -2.70 -8.10 2.87
N SER A 42 -1.85 -7.41 3.62
CA SER A 42 -1.76 -7.55 5.08
C SER A 42 -2.31 -6.35 5.84
N ALA A 43 -2.41 -5.18 5.19
CA ALA A 43 -2.99 -3.99 5.80
C ALA A 43 -3.73 -3.11 4.77
N LEU A 44 -4.84 -2.52 5.19
CA LEU A 44 -5.65 -1.60 4.38
C LEU A 44 -5.96 -0.34 5.17
N ALA A 45 -5.74 0.84 4.58
CA ALA A 45 -6.07 2.13 5.15
C ALA A 45 -6.83 3.01 4.14
N ASP A 46 -7.93 3.60 4.58
CA ASP A 46 -8.65 4.64 3.84
C ASP A 46 -9.30 5.62 4.81
N MET A 47 -9.81 6.75 4.31
CA MET A 47 -10.69 7.61 5.10
C MET A 47 -12.10 7.02 5.22
N SER A 48 -12.55 6.27 4.21
CA SER A 48 -13.88 5.67 4.12
C SER A 48 -13.91 4.26 4.69
N ALA A 49 -14.64 4.07 5.80
CA ALA A 49 -14.89 2.74 6.37
C ALA A 49 -15.61 1.80 5.39
N ALA A 50 -16.48 2.35 4.53
CA ALA A 50 -17.17 1.57 3.51
C ALA A 50 -16.20 1.05 2.43
N ALA A 51 -15.22 1.87 2.02
CA ALA A 51 -14.21 1.45 1.06
C ALA A 51 -13.31 0.34 1.63
N VAL A 52 -12.92 0.47 2.91
CA VAL A 52 -12.15 -0.55 3.62
C VAL A 52 -12.92 -1.86 3.74
N ALA A 53 -14.20 -1.82 4.11
CA ALA A 53 -15.03 -3.02 4.19
C ALA A 53 -15.09 -3.78 2.86
N GLN A 54 -15.34 -3.08 1.75
CA GLN A 54 -15.35 -3.68 0.41
C GLN A 54 -13.99 -4.27 0.02
N ALA A 55 -12.91 -3.59 0.39
CA ALA A 55 -11.55 -4.06 0.15
C ALA A 55 -11.25 -5.34 0.96
N VAL A 56 -11.67 -5.42 2.23
CA VAL A 56 -11.58 -6.64 3.04
C VAL A 56 -12.32 -7.80 2.37
N ASP A 57 -13.56 -7.58 1.92
CA ASP A 57 -14.35 -8.61 1.24
C ASP A 57 -13.61 -9.16 0.01
N THR A 58 -12.91 -8.28 -0.73
CA THR A 58 -12.11 -8.68 -1.91
C THR A 58 -10.92 -9.55 -1.52
N VAL A 59 -10.20 -9.19 -0.46
CA VAL A 59 -9.04 -9.96 0.04
C VAL A 59 -9.48 -11.33 0.55
N VAL A 60 -10.57 -11.39 1.32
CA VAL A 60 -11.10 -12.65 1.86
C VAL A 60 -11.68 -13.53 0.75
N ALA A 61 -12.38 -12.95 -0.23
CA ALA A 61 -12.90 -13.70 -1.38
C ALA A 61 -11.79 -14.29 -2.26
N ALA A 62 -10.61 -13.68 -2.27
CA ALA A 62 -9.40 -14.22 -2.91
C ALA A 62 -8.72 -15.33 -2.07
N GLY A 63 -9.28 -15.69 -0.91
CA GLY A 63 -8.76 -16.75 -0.04
C GLY A 63 -7.60 -16.33 0.86
N GLN A 64 -7.29 -15.02 0.93
CA GLN A 64 -6.23 -14.51 1.81
C GLN A 64 -6.77 -14.26 3.25
N PRO A 65 -5.89 -14.22 4.27
CA PRO A 65 -6.28 -13.82 5.62
C PRO A 65 -6.88 -12.41 5.66
N THR A 66 -7.76 -12.15 6.62
CA THR A 66 -8.30 -10.80 6.84
C THR A 66 -7.17 -9.82 7.17
N PRO A 67 -7.00 -8.74 6.40
CA PRO A 67 -5.95 -7.76 6.64
C PRO A 67 -6.26 -6.91 7.88
N VAL A 68 -5.22 -6.33 8.49
CA VAL A 68 -5.39 -5.28 9.50
C VAL A 68 -5.99 -4.05 8.81
N THR A 69 -6.96 -3.39 9.45
CA THR A 69 -7.67 -2.27 8.83
C THR A 69 -7.61 -1.00 9.66
N PHE A 70 -7.48 0.12 8.98
CA PHE A 70 -7.48 1.45 9.60
C PHE A 70 -8.41 2.37 8.83
N THR A 71 -9.17 3.21 9.53
CA THR A 71 -10.12 4.17 8.93
C THR A 71 -9.95 5.57 9.53
N GLY A 72 -10.35 6.59 8.79
CA GLY A 72 -10.29 7.99 9.21
C GLY A 72 -8.99 8.71 8.82
N ALA A 73 -8.84 9.96 9.27
CA ALA A 73 -7.80 10.87 8.76
C ALA A 73 -6.35 10.41 9.02
N ASN A 74 -6.12 9.66 10.11
CA ASN A 74 -4.79 9.18 10.51
C ASN A 74 -4.54 7.71 10.13
N SER A 75 -5.46 7.05 9.42
CA SER A 75 -5.37 5.62 9.11
C SER A 75 -4.09 5.25 8.38
N TRP A 76 -3.63 6.11 7.47
CA TRP A 76 -2.41 5.91 6.71
C TRP A 76 -1.16 5.84 7.60
N ARG A 77 -1.09 6.61 8.69
CA ARG A 77 0.05 6.57 9.62
C ARG A 77 0.06 5.27 10.41
N GLN A 78 -1.11 4.85 10.90
CA GLN A 78 -1.25 3.60 11.65
C GLN A 78 -0.87 2.37 10.82
N LEU A 79 -1.12 2.42 9.51
CA LEU A 79 -0.68 1.37 8.59
C LEU A 79 0.85 1.23 8.54
N LEU A 80 1.62 2.30 8.73
CA LEU A 80 3.08 2.25 8.68
C LEU A 80 3.69 1.49 9.87
N ASP A 81 2.96 1.36 10.99
CA ASP A 81 3.36 0.57 12.15
C ASP A 81 3.18 -0.95 11.93
N VAL A 82 2.54 -1.35 10.82
CA VAL A 82 2.40 -2.76 10.45
C VAL A 82 3.66 -3.26 9.74
N GLU A 83 4.09 -4.47 10.09
CA GLU A 83 5.15 -5.19 9.40
C GLU A 83 4.74 -5.52 7.95
N LEU A 84 5.29 -4.75 7.00
CA LEU A 84 4.98 -4.74 5.58
C LEU A 84 6.27 -4.60 4.79
N ASP A 85 6.29 -5.17 3.59
CA ASP A 85 7.43 -5.09 2.68
C ASP A 85 7.21 -3.99 1.62
N LEU A 86 5.96 -3.84 1.16
CA LEU A 86 5.55 -2.86 0.15
C LEU A 86 4.31 -2.09 0.62
N VAL A 87 4.33 -0.77 0.42
CA VAL A 87 3.16 0.11 0.56
C VAL A 87 2.77 0.65 -0.81
N LEU A 88 1.51 0.43 -1.18
CA LEU A 88 0.91 1.03 -2.37
C LEU A 88 0.10 2.27 -1.95
N VAL A 89 0.43 3.42 -2.53
CA VAL A 89 -0.26 4.69 -2.30
C VAL A 89 -1.16 5.02 -3.50
N ALA A 90 -2.47 4.95 -3.31
CA ALA A 90 -3.50 5.24 -4.30
C ALA A 90 -4.52 6.26 -3.79
N THR A 91 -4.02 7.41 -3.33
CA THR A 91 -4.79 8.50 -2.71
C THR A 91 -4.98 9.67 -3.69
N PRO A 92 -5.59 10.81 -3.29
CA PRO A 92 -5.49 12.03 -4.08
C PRO A 92 -4.02 12.48 -4.28
N TRP A 93 -3.76 13.20 -5.38
CA TRP A 93 -2.40 13.57 -5.79
C TRP A 93 -1.64 14.40 -4.75
N THR A 94 -2.34 15.24 -3.99
CA THR A 94 -1.75 16.10 -2.96
C THR A 94 -1.15 15.31 -1.78
N THR A 95 -1.54 14.05 -1.61
CA THR A 95 -1.04 13.20 -0.51
C THR A 95 -0.06 12.13 -0.97
N HIS A 96 0.15 11.95 -2.27
CA HIS A 96 1.10 10.96 -2.83
C HIS A 96 2.50 11.12 -2.24
N THR A 97 3.15 12.26 -2.47
CA THR A 97 4.53 12.51 -2.02
C THR A 97 4.69 12.37 -0.50
N PRO A 98 3.92 13.05 0.38
CA PRO A 98 4.16 12.96 1.81
C PRO A 98 3.91 11.55 2.36
N TYR A 99 2.94 10.80 1.83
CA TYR A 99 2.68 9.43 2.30
C TYR A 99 3.74 8.46 1.80
N ALA A 100 4.19 8.62 0.55
CA ALA A 100 5.26 7.81 -0.01
C ALA A 100 6.58 8.02 0.72
N VAL A 101 6.96 9.28 0.98
CA VAL A 101 8.17 9.60 1.73
C VAL A 101 8.11 9.02 3.14
N ALA A 102 7.00 9.22 3.86
CA ALA A 102 6.84 8.67 5.20
C ALA A 102 6.91 7.12 5.22
N ALA A 103 6.34 6.45 4.22
CA ALA A 103 6.45 5.00 4.10
C ALA A 103 7.88 4.53 3.80
N MET A 104 8.63 5.26 2.96
CA MET A 104 10.06 4.98 2.70
C MET A 104 10.91 5.21 3.96
N GLU A 105 10.65 6.29 4.71
CA GLU A 105 11.31 6.57 6.00
C GLU A 105 10.99 5.52 7.07
N ALA A 106 9.80 4.90 7.00
CA ALA A 106 9.43 3.74 7.80
C ALA A 106 10.04 2.41 7.30
N GLY A 107 10.97 2.47 6.33
CA GLY A 107 11.71 1.31 5.83
C GLY A 107 10.93 0.44 4.84
N LYS A 108 9.82 0.93 4.28
CA LYS A 108 9.00 0.18 3.33
C LYS A 108 9.41 0.48 1.90
N HIS A 109 9.30 -0.52 1.01
CA HIS A 109 9.24 -0.21 -0.43
C HIS A 109 7.92 0.48 -0.74
N VAL A 110 7.92 1.37 -1.74
CA VAL A 110 6.73 2.16 -2.07
C VAL A 110 6.46 2.14 -3.57
N ALA A 111 5.20 1.89 -3.91
CA ALA A 111 4.64 2.13 -5.24
C ALA A 111 3.56 3.22 -5.12
N VAL A 112 3.58 4.20 -6.01
CA VAL A 112 2.67 5.35 -5.97
C VAL A 112 1.90 5.41 -7.28
N GLU A 113 0.59 5.58 -7.19
CA GLU A 113 -0.22 5.86 -8.37
C GLU A 113 0.17 7.17 -9.06
N VAL A 114 -0.22 7.31 -10.32
CA VAL A 114 0.18 8.46 -11.12
C VAL A 114 -0.70 9.69 -10.84
N PRO A 115 -0.16 10.92 -10.93
CA PRO A 115 1.27 11.25 -10.97
C PRO A 115 1.93 11.10 -9.59
N VAL A 116 3.24 10.81 -9.56
CA VAL A 116 3.97 10.59 -8.30
C VAL A 116 4.09 11.86 -7.43
N ALA A 117 4.14 13.04 -8.05
CA ALA A 117 4.23 14.33 -7.40
C ALA A 117 3.55 15.41 -8.27
N THR A 118 3.21 16.53 -7.64
CA THR A 118 2.58 17.69 -8.30
C THR A 118 3.49 18.93 -8.35
N THR A 119 4.64 18.88 -7.69
CA THR A 119 5.67 19.93 -7.61
C THR A 119 7.02 19.37 -8.03
N LEU A 120 8.01 20.24 -8.23
CA LEU A 120 9.35 19.83 -8.63
C LEU A 120 10.21 19.43 -7.42
N GLU A 121 9.99 20.11 -6.29
CA GLU A 121 10.54 19.78 -4.97
C GLU A 121 9.95 18.48 -4.42
#